data_AF-A0A950DLP0-F1
#
_entry.id   AF-A0A950DLP0-F1
#
_cell.length_a   1.000
_cell.length_b   1.000
_cell.length_c   1.000
_cell.angle_alpha   90.00
_cell.angle_beta   90.00
_cell.angle_gamma   90.00
#
_symmetry.space_group_name_H-M   'P 1'
#
loop_
_entity.id
_entity.type
_entity.pdbx_description
1 polymer ?
#
loop_
_entity_poly.entity_id
_entity_poly.type
_entity_poly.pdbx_seq_one_letter_code
_entity_poly.pdbx_strand_id
1 'polypeptide(L)'
;EIRVPDSEAWFGKSLGDLSLRSRYGCSVVGVDRQGYPIPSTGPDTELFPGDDLLVLGTENHIQQVRAFFDTSPPRTEHVDLLDEIRLESMEVPEKGRLAGNALAELEIPRQTGVQIAGVARGDYRMLFPGPFQVLQAGDWLLVVGTRDQIHQFREWSKETDPKTQEG
;
A
#
# COMPACT_ATOMS: atom_id res chain seq x y z
N GLU A 1 -27.30 -11.75 16.90
CA GLU A 1 -26.83 -10.40 16.57
C GLU A 1 -25.33 -10.30 16.76
N ILE A 2 -24.63 -9.68 15.81
CA ILE A 2 -23.19 -9.45 15.84
C ILE A 2 -22.97 -7.96 15.60
N ARG A 3 -22.27 -7.30 16.52
CA ARG A 3 -21.98 -5.87 16.42
C ARG A 3 -20.72 -5.65 15.59
N VAL A 4 -20.78 -4.73 14.63
CA VAL A 4 -19.61 -4.24 13.91
C VAL A 4 -18.78 -3.39 14.89
N PRO A 5 -17.47 -3.68 15.08
CA PRO A 5 -16.62 -2.94 16.00
C PRO A 5 -16.57 -1.45 15.67
N ASP A 6 -16.36 -0.64 16.70
CA ASP A 6 -16.14 0.81 16.56
C ASP A 6 -14.73 1.08 16.02
N SER A 7 -14.54 0.85 14.73
CA SER A 7 -13.26 0.96 14.04
C SER A 7 -13.45 1.49 12.63
N GLU A 8 -12.60 2.44 12.24
CA GLU A 8 -12.66 3.07 10.93
C GLU A 8 -12.45 2.09 9.77
N ALA A 9 -11.85 0.94 10.06
CA ALA A 9 -11.53 -0.06 9.06
C ALA A 9 -12.77 -0.75 8.45
N TRP A 10 -13.94 -0.56 9.05
CA TRP A 10 -15.22 -1.03 8.51
C TRP A 10 -15.96 0.01 7.66
N PHE A 11 -15.51 1.27 7.63
CA PHE A 11 -16.12 2.31 6.80
C PHE A 11 -16.03 1.95 5.31
N GLY A 12 -17.15 2.12 4.60
CA GLY A 12 -17.24 1.89 3.16
C GLY A 12 -17.20 0.43 2.74
N LYS A 13 -17.17 -0.53 3.67
CA LYS A 13 -17.32 -1.96 3.36
C LYS A 13 -18.78 -2.29 3.18
N SER A 14 -19.10 -2.97 2.10
CA SER A 14 -20.44 -3.48 1.85
C SER A 14 -20.60 -4.89 2.44
N LEU A 15 -21.84 -5.32 2.70
CA LEU A 15 -22.12 -6.71 3.08
C LEU A 15 -21.63 -7.73 2.05
N GLY A 16 -21.59 -7.33 0.77
CA GLY A 16 -21.06 -8.12 -0.35
C GLY A 16 -19.56 -8.35 -0.21
N ASP A 17 -18.80 -7.30 0.13
CA ASP A 17 -17.34 -7.38 0.34
C ASP A 17 -16.96 -8.38 1.42
N LEU A 18 -17.80 -8.51 2.45
CA LEU A 18 -17.55 -9.45 3.54
C LEU A 18 -17.70 -10.92 3.10
N SER A 19 -18.54 -11.17 2.09
CA SER A 19 -18.80 -12.51 1.53
C SER A 19 -19.14 -13.56 2.59
N LEU A 20 -19.90 -13.19 3.64
CA LEU A 20 -20.14 -14.05 4.81
C LEU A 20 -20.83 -15.38 4.47
N ARG A 21 -21.68 -15.40 3.44
CA ARG A 21 -22.39 -16.62 3.00
C ARG A 21 -21.45 -17.63 2.38
N SER A 22 -20.56 -17.20 1.49
CA SER A 22 -19.60 -18.10 0.83
C SER A 22 -18.44 -18.47 1.75
N ARG A 23 -17.97 -17.54 2.59
CA ARG A 23 -16.82 -17.77 3.48
C ARG A 23 -17.14 -18.55 4.74
N TYR A 24 -18.30 -18.28 5.35
CA TYR A 24 -18.66 -18.82 6.66
C TYR A 24 -20.02 -19.52 6.67
N GLY A 25 -20.71 -19.64 5.53
CA GLY A 25 -22.05 -20.24 5.49
C GLY A 25 -23.10 -19.44 6.29
N CYS A 26 -22.88 -18.14 6.50
CA CYS A 26 -23.77 -17.26 7.26
C CYS A 26 -24.43 -16.21 6.36
N SER A 27 -25.71 -15.92 6.58
CA SER A 27 -26.43 -14.87 5.86
C SER A 27 -26.78 -13.72 6.79
N VAL A 28 -26.52 -12.48 6.36
CA VAL A 28 -27.07 -11.30 7.03
C VAL A 28 -28.47 -11.08 6.52
N VAL A 29 -29.44 -11.01 7.43
CA VAL A 29 -30.87 -10.86 7.12
C VAL A 29 -31.45 -9.55 7.65
N GLY A 30 -30.65 -8.78 8.38
CA GLY A 30 -31.03 -7.48 8.92
C GLY A 30 -29.81 -6.72 9.39
N VAL A 31 -29.89 -5.40 9.30
CA VAL A 31 -28.92 -4.46 9.88
C VAL A 31 -29.74 -3.49 10.72
N ASP A 32 -29.37 -3.34 11.98
CA ASP A 32 -29.87 -2.30 12.86
C ASP A 32 -28.77 -1.26 13.05
N ARG A 33 -29.10 0.00 12.78
CA ARG A 33 -28.18 1.12 12.94
C ARG A 33 -28.72 2.03 14.02
N GLN A 34 -28.06 2.03 15.17
CA GLN A 34 -28.40 2.89 16.32
C GLN A 34 -29.86 2.73 16.77
N GLY A 35 -30.41 1.51 16.71
CA GLY A 35 -31.79 1.20 17.08
C GLY A 35 -32.81 1.34 15.95
N TYR A 36 -32.36 1.59 14.71
CA TYR A 36 -33.23 1.68 13.53
C TYR A 36 -32.91 0.58 12.52
N PRO A 37 -33.89 -0.28 12.17
CA PRO A 37 -33.68 -1.31 11.15
C PRO A 37 -33.55 -0.69 9.76
N ILE A 38 -32.54 -1.13 9.02
CA ILE A 38 -32.31 -0.70 7.63
C ILE A 38 -33.24 -1.49 6.69
N PRO A 39 -34.15 -0.82 5.96
CA PRO A 39 -35.24 -1.47 5.23
C PRO A 39 -34.84 -2.18 3.93
N SER A 40 -33.56 -2.10 3.53
CA SER A 40 -33.05 -2.81 2.34
C SER A 40 -31.62 -3.27 2.58
N THR A 41 -31.49 -4.48 3.12
CA THR A 41 -30.21 -5.17 3.29
C THR A 41 -29.92 -6.02 2.06
N GLY A 42 -28.83 -5.71 1.37
CA GLY A 42 -28.34 -6.41 0.18
C GLY A 42 -26.82 -6.38 0.14
N PRO A 43 -26.21 -6.97 -0.91
CA PRO A 43 -24.75 -6.97 -1.04
C PRO A 43 -24.16 -5.55 -1.04
N ASP A 44 -24.86 -4.57 -1.60
CA ASP A 44 -24.39 -3.17 -1.67
C ASP A 44 -24.63 -2.37 -0.37
N THR A 45 -25.21 -2.99 0.67
CA THR A 45 -25.45 -2.29 1.95
C THR A 45 -24.12 -2.01 2.64
N GLU A 46 -23.79 -0.72 2.75
CA GLU A 46 -22.62 -0.25 3.48
C GLU A 46 -22.75 -0.41 4.99
N LEU A 47 -21.69 -0.93 5.59
CA LEU A 47 -21.52 -1.08 7.02
C LEU A 47 -20.97 0.18 7.67
N PHE A 48 -21.46 0.47 8.85
CA PHE A 48 -21.00 1.56 9.69
C PHE A 48 -20.54 0.99 11.04
N PRO A 49 -19.52 1.61 11.68
CA PRO A 49 -19.11 1.23 13.01
C PRO A 49 -20.30 1.30 13.98
N GLY A 50 -20.46 0.25 14.79
CA GLY A 50 -21.57 0.11 15.73
C GLY A 50 -22.88 -0.45 15.15
N ASP A 51 -22.94 -0.78 13.85
CA ASP A 51 -24.08 -1.52 13.29
C ASP A 51 -24.26 -2.87 14.00
N ASP A 52 -25.51 -3.25 14.26
CA ASP A 52 -25.88 -4.56 14.78
C ASP A 52 -26.44 -5.43 13.63
N LEU A 53 -25.71 -6.49 13.28
CA LEU A 53 -26.06 -7.41 12.21
C LEU A 53 -26.88 -8.58 12.72
N LEU A 54 -28.05 -8.81 12.13
CA LEU A 54 -28.82 -10.03 12.33
C LEU A 54 -28.32 -11.10 11.36
N VAL A 55 -27.60 -12.09 11.91
CA VAL A 55 -26.94 -13.16 11.15
C VAL A 55 -27.64 -14.49 11.39
N LEU A 56 -27.96 -15.20 10.30
CA LEU A 56 -28.45 -16.58 10.32
C LEU A 56 -27.32 -17.55 9.94
N GLY A 57 -27.14 -18.58 10.74
CA GLY A 57 -26.13 -19.62 10.55
C GLY A 57 -26.20 -20.67 11.66
N THR A 58 -25.30 -21.65 11.62
CA THR A 58 -25.10 -22.56 12.76
C THR A 58 -24.33 -21.83 13.86
N GLU A 59 -24.44 -22.31 15.11
CA GLU A 59 -23.69 -21.73 16.23
C GLU A 59 -22.18 -21.63 15.93
N ASN A 60 -21.59 -22.68 15.37
CA ASN A 60 -20.18 -22.70 14.99
C ASN A 60 -19.83 -21.64 13.93
N HIS A 61 -20.67 -21.48 12.90
CA HIS A 61 -20.46 -20.48 11.87
C HIS A 61 -20.64 -19.05 12.41
N ILE A 62 -21.62 -18.83 13.29
CA ILE A 62 -21.84 -17.53 13.93
C ILE A 62 -20.64 -17.15 14.78
N GLN A 63 -20.05 -18.08 15.53
CA GLN A 63 -18.82 -17.82 16.29
C GLN A 63 -17.64 -17.44 15.39
N GLN A 64 -17.50 -18.07 14.22
CA GLN A 64 -16.47 -17.70 13.24
C GLN A 64 -16.68 -16.28 12.69
N VAL A 65 -17.93 -15.87 12.42
CA VAL A 65 -18.23 -14.51 12.00
C VAL A 65 -17.97 -13.50 13.13
N ARG A 66 -18.27 -13.84 14.39
CA ARG A 66 -17.91 -12.97 15.53
C ARG A 66 -16.40 -12.77 15.63
N ALA A 67 -15.64 -13.87 15.62
CA ALA A 67 -14.19 -13.82 15.65
C ALA A 67 -13.61 -13.02 14.48
N PHE A 68 -14.23 -13.12 13.30
CA PHE A 68 -13.88 -12.32 12.13
C PHE A 68 -14.03 -10.81 12.34
N PHE A 69 -15.06 -10.37 13.06
CA PHE A 69 -15.22 -8.96 13.43
C PHE A 69 -14.29 -8.55 14.59
N ASP A 70 -13.96 -9.46 15.51
CA ASP A 70 -13.01 -9.19 16.60
C ASP A 70 -11.55 -9.10 16.11
N THR A 71 -11.23 -9.76 15.00
CA THR A 71 -9.99 -9.52 14.26
C THR A 71 -10.15 -8.26 13.41
N SER A 72 -9.11 -7.40 13.30
CA SER A 72 -9.11 -6.31 12.31
C SER A 72 -9.66 -6.81 10.97
N PRO A 73 -10.48 -6.01 10.27
CA PRO A 73 -11.18 -6.47 9.08
C PRO A 73 -10.21 -7.15 8.12
N PRO A 74 -10.70 -8.13 7.33
CA PRO A 74 -9.89 -8.65 6.25
C PRO A 74 -9.50 -7.41 5.47
N ARG A 75 -8.20 -7.24 5.18
CA ARG A 75 -7.81 -6.34 4.12
C ARG A 75 -8.58 -6.83 2.91
N THR A 76 -9.75 -6.23 2.64
CA THR A 76 -10.36 -6.33 1.34
C THR A 76 -9.23 -5.92 0.44
N GLU A 77 -8.92 -6.75 -0.54
CA GLU A 77 -8.16 -6.33 -1.69
C GLU A 77 -8.99 -5.21 -2.36
N HIS A 78 -9.01 -4.02 -1.75
CA HIS A 78 -8.65 -2.88 -2.56
C HIS A 78 -7.37 -3.35 -3.20
N VAL A 79 -7.34 -3.36 -4.52
CA VAL A 79 -6.08 -3.08 -5.19
C VAL A 79 -5.67 -1.76 -4.54
N ASP A 80 -4.91 -1.84 -3.46
CA ASP A 80 -4.25 -0.71 -2.88
C ASP A 80 -3.27 -0.35 -3.99
N LEU A 81 -3.73 0.47 -4.93
CA LEU A 81 -2.89 1.03 -6.00
C LEU A 81 -1.68 1.77 -5.38
N LEU A 82 -1.69 1.96 -4.05
CA LEU A 82 -0.67 2.56 -3.20
C LEU A 82 -0.02 1.60 -2.17
N ASP A 83 -0.46 0.35 -1.99
CA ASP A 83 0.33 -0.66 -1.26
C ASP A 83 1.32 -1.23 -2.28
N GLU A 84 2.58 -0.82 -2.36
CA GLU A 84 3.45 -0.33 -1.31
C GLU A 84 4.33 0.81 -1.88
N ILE A 85 3.74 1.93 -2.33
CA ILE A 85 4.57 3.08 -2.72
C ILE A 85 5.23 3.61 -1.44
N ARG A 86 6.54 3.42 -1.34
CA ARG A 86 7.36 3.82 -0.21
C ARG A 86 8.24 5.00 -0.59
N LEU A 87 8.55 5.78 0.43
CA LEU A 87 9.58 6.80 0.39
C LEU A 87 10.76 6.27 1.20
N GLU A 88 11.89 5.99 0.55
CA GLU A 88 13.08 5.48 1.22
C GLU A 88 14.28 6.38 0.97
N SER A 89 15.21 6.40 1.92
CA SER A 89 16.51 7.02 1.74
C SER A 89 17.56 5.95 1.41
N MET A 90 18.42 6.23 0.45
CA MET A 90 19.59 5.42 0.17
C MET A 90 20.79 6.26 -0.22
N GLU A 91 21.97 5.78 0.14
CA GLU A 91 23.23 6.42 -0.22
C GLU A 91 23.63 6.03 -1.65
N VAL A 92 24.17 6.99 -2.41
CA VAL A 92 24.80 6.77 -3.71
C VAL A 92 26.13 6.05 -3.47
N PRO A 93 26.29 4.81 -3.96
CA PRO A 93 27.51 4.06 -3.71
C PRO A 93 28.71 4.67 -4.44
N GLU A 94 29.92 4.50 -3.88
CA GLU A 94 31.18 4.93 -4.53
C GLU A 94 31.43 4.22 -5.86
N LYS A 95 30.96 2.97 -5.98
CA LYS A 95 31.08 2.15 -7.19
C LYS A 95 29.69 1.87 -7.75
N GLY A 96 29.57 2.00 -9.06
CA GLY A 96 28.32 1.77 -9.78
C GLY A 96 28.08 2.87 -10.81
N ARG A 97 26.86 2.90 -11.34
CA ARG A 97 26.49 3.83 -12.43
C ARG A 97 25.99 5.19 -11.96
N LEU A 98 25.61 5.35 -10.69
CA LEU A 98 24.97 6.60 -10.23
C LEU A 98 25.94 7.78 -10.14
N ALA A 99 27.07 7.60 -9.45
CA ALA A 99 28.01 8.69 -9.17
C ALA A 99 28.66 9.22 -10.46
N GLY A 100 28.71 10.55 -10.60
CA GLY A 100 29.31 11.24 -11.74
C GLY A 100 28.36 11.53 -12.89
N ASN A 101 27.15 10.95 -12.91
CA ASN A 101 26.18 11.13 -13.99
C ASN A 101 25.03 12.07 -13.58
N ALA A 102 24.45 12.75 -14.58
CA ALA A 102 23.24 13.56 -14.38
C ALA A 102 21.99 12.67 -14.29
N LEU A 103 20.98 13.10 -13.51
CA LEU A 103 19.72 12.35 -13.39
C LEU A 103 19.06 12.05 -14.75
N ALA A 104 19.15 12.97 -15.72
CA ALA A 104 18.62 12.77 -17.06
C ALA A 104 19.35 11.68 -17.86
N GLU A 105 20.67 11.52 -17.66
CA GLU A 105 21.47 10.50 -18.36
C GLU A 105 21.17 9.09 -17.83
N LEU A 106 20.81 9.00 -16.56
CA LEU A 106 20.53 7.73 -15.89
C LEU A 106 19.15 7.16 -16.26
N GLU A 107 18.23 7.98 -16.77
CA GLU A 107 16.84 7.61 -17.11
C GLU A 107 16.15 6.74 -16.03
N ILE A 108 16.42 7.00 -14.74
CA ILE A 108 16.05 6.12 -13.61
C ILE A 108 14.56 5.68 -13.64
N PRO A 109 13.59 6.59 -13.82
CA PRO A 109 12.17 6.20 -13.91
C PRO A 109 11.88 5.18 -15.00
N ARG A 110 12.51 5.33 -16.17
CA ARG A 110 12.29 4.46 -17.32
C ARG A 110 12.93 3.10 -17.11
N GLN A 111 14.11 3.06 -16.48
CA GLN A 111 14.86 1.82 -16.28
C GLN A 111 14.37 1.00 -15.09
N THR A 112 13.83 1.65 -14.06
CA THR A 112 13.54 0.99 -12.76
C THR A 112 12.15 1.28 -12.19
N GLY A 113 11.42 2.24 -12.74
CA GLY A 113 10.13 2.69 -12.20
C GLY A 113 10.25 3.62 -10.98
N VAL A 114 11.45 3.80 -10.42
CA VAL A 114 11.69 4.65 -9.24
C VAL A 114 11.77 6.13 -9.63
N GLN A 115 11.20 7.00 -8.79
CA GLN A 115 11.35 8.45 -8.86
C GLN A 115 12.37 8.94 -7.84
N ILE A 116 13.18 9.93 -8.21
CA ILE A 116 14.06 10.63 -7.28
C ILE A 116 13.34 11.88 -6.76
N ALA A 117 12.89 11.84 -5.51
CA ALA A 117 12.19 12.93 -4.85
C ALA A 117 13.13 13.95 -4.21
N GLY A 118 14.38 13.59 -3.94
CA GLY A 118 15.35 14.50 -3.33
C GLY A 118 16.78 14.00 -3.33
N VAL A 119 17.71 14.93 -3.16
CA VAL A 119 19.15 14.70 -3.03
C VAL A 119 19.69 15.48 -1.84
N ALA A 120 20.59 14.85 -1.09
CA ALA A 120 21.13 15.36 0.15
C ALA A 120 22.65 15.12 0.20
N ARG A 121 23.44 16.16 0.50
CA ARG A 121 24.91 16.09 0.61
C ARG A 121 25.41 16.97 1.75
N GLY A 122 25.96 16.41 2.82
CA GLY A 122 26.37 17.21 3.98
C GLY A 122 25.19 17.98 4.59
N ASP A 123 25.23 19.32 4.58
CA ASP A 123 24.12 20.20 4.99
C ASP A 123 23.18 20.59 3.83
N TYR A 124 23.57 20.28 2.59
CA TYR A 124 22.77 20.57 1.40
C TYR A 124 21.61 19.57 1.29
N ARG A 125 20.38 20.06 1.13
CA ARG A 125 19.16 19.26 0.93
C ARG A 125 18.33 19.91 -0.18
N MET A 126 17.94 19.13 -1.17
CA MET A 126 17.09 19.57 -2.28
C MET A 126 15.99 18.55 -2.52
N LEU A 127 14.75 19.03 -2.65
CA LEU A 127 13.62 18.24 -3.15
C LEU A 127 13.42 18.53 -4.63
N PHE A 128 12.89 17.54 -5.36
CA PHE A 128 12.58 17.61 -6.79
C PHE A 128 13.79 18.10 -7.62
N PRO A 129 14.91 17.35 -7.61
CA PRO A 129 16.11 17.73 -8.34
C PRO A 129 15.82 17.85 -9.84
N GLY A 130 16.45 18.84 -10.49
CA GLY A 130 16.34 19.02 -11.94
C GLY A 130 17.08 17.93 -12.73
N PRO A 131 16.81 17.83 -14.04
CA PRO A 131 17.42 16.81 -14.91
C PRO A 131 18.96 16.87 -14.97
N PHE A 132 19.53 18.06 -14.79
CA PHE A 132 20.98 18.30 -14.82
C PHE A 132 21.66 18.10 -13.46
N GLN A 133 20.93 17.67 -12.42
CA GLN A 133 21.54 17.38 -11.12
C GLN A 133 22.50 16.19 -11.27
N VAL A 134 23.79 16.44 -11.02
CA VAL A 134 24.83 15.42 -11.00
C VAL A 134 24.90 14.78 -9.62
N LEU A 135 24.81 13.45 -9.59
CA LEU A 135 24.93 12.67 -8.37
C LEU A 135 26.41 12.45 -8.02
N GLN A 136 26.75 12.48 -6.74
CA GLN A 136 28.09 12.16 -6.24
C GLN A 136 28.02 10.99 -5.27
N ALA A 137 29.13 10.25 -5.17
CA ALA A 137 29.28 9.22 -4.15
C ALA A 137 29.06 9.83 -2.76
N GLY A 138 28.32 9.13 -1.90
CA GLY A 138 27.93 9.61 -0.57
C GLY A 138 26.72 10.54 -0.54
N ASP A 139 26.13 10.90 -1.69
CA ASP A 139 24.83 11.58 -1.71
C ASP A 139 23.75 10.66 -1.12
N TRP A 140 22.83 11.25 -0.36
CA TRP A 140 21.60 10.56 0.05
C TRP A 140 20.49 10.91 -0.94
N LEU A 141 19.96 9.89 -1.61
CA LEU A 141 18.79 9.97 -2.47
C LEU A 141 17.55 9.65 -1.66
N LEU A 142 16.53 10.48 -1.81
CA LEU A 142 15.18 10.20 -1.40
C LEU A 142 14.42 9.63 -2.60
N VAL A 143 14.01 8.37 -2.52
CA VAL A 143 13.43 7.62 -3.64
C VAL A 143 11.98 7.23 -3.38
N VAL A 144 11.15 7.27 -4.41
CA VAL A 144 9.74 6.89 -4.38
C VAL A 144 9.49 5.76 -5.38
N GLY A 145 8.86 4.69 -4.92
CA GLY A 145 8.47 3.56 -5.75
C GLY A 145 7.86 2.43 -4.92
N THR A 146 7.43 1.36 -5.57
CA THR A 146 7.03 0.14 -4.84
C THR A 146 8.25 -0.51 -4.18
N ARG A 147 8.02 -1.38 -3.18
CA ARG A 147 9.10 -2.14 -2.54
C ARG A 147 9.99 -2.88 -3.55
N ASP A 148 9.38 -3.54 -4.53
CA ASP A 148 10.09 -4.29 -5.57
C ASP A 148 10.90 -3.36 -6.49
N GLN A 149 10.32 -2.21 -6.88
CA GLN A 149 11.02 -1.20 -7.68
C GLN A 149 12.23 -0.63 -6.94
N ILE A 150 12.08 -0.30 -5.66
CA ILE A 150 13.18 0.21 -4.83
C ILE A 150 14.27 -0.86 -4.65
N HIS A 151 13.89 -2.13 -4.44
CA HIS A 151 14.84 -3.24 -4.37
C HIS A 151 15.61 -3.41 -5.69
N GLN A 152 14.90 -3.41 -6.83
CA GLN A 152 15.53 -3.49 -8.15
C GLN A 152 16.45 -2.30 -8.43
N PHE A 153 16.04 -1.09 -8.05
CA PHE A 153 16.86 0.12 -8.18
C PHE A 153 18.16 0.03 -7.37
N ARG A 154 18.11 -0.50 -6.15
CA ARG A 154 19.32 -0.70 -5.33
C ARG A 154 20.32 -1.64 -6.01
N GLU A 155 19.86 -2.72 -6.64
CA GLU A 155 20.75 -3.63 -7.37
C GLU A 155 21.28 -3.01 -8.67
N TRP A 156 20.39 -2.42 -9.48
CA TRP A 156 20.75 -1.71 -10.72
C TRP A 156 21.77 -0.59 -10.48
N SER A 157 21.67 0.13 -9.35
CA SER A 157 22.59 1.23 -9.00
C SER A 157 24.05 0.81 -8.82
N LYS A 158 24.28 -0.44 -8.40
CA LYS A 158 25.62 -1.00 -8.13
C LYS A 158 26.29 -1.52 -9.40
N GLU A 159 25.52 -1.83 -10.43
CA GLU A 159 26.04 -2.27 -11.71
C GLU A 159 26.72 -1.11 -12.45
N THR A 160 27.85 -1.39 -13.10
CA THR A 160 28.57 -0.41 -13.94
C THR A 160 28.06 -0.50 -15.38
N ASP A 161 27.90 0.64 -16.06
CA ASP A 161 27.52 0.64 -17.47
C ASP A 161 28.62 -0.04 -18.30
N PRO A 162 28.33 -1.09 -19.12
CA PRO A 162 29.32 -1.74 -19.96
C PRO A 162 30.00 -0.79 -20.97
N LYS A 163 29.45 0.40 -21.23
CA LYS A 163 30.04 1.40 -22.14
C LYS A 163 31.28 2.11 -21.59
N THR A 164 31.62 1.96 -20.31
CA THR A 164 32.80 2.63 -19.68
C THR A 164 34.06 1.75 -19.68
N GLN A 165 34.05 0.58 -20.34
CA GLN A 165 35.22 -0.31 -20.43
C GLN A 165 36.06 -0.17 -21.72
N GLU A 166 35.71 0.73 -22.62
CA GLU A 166 36.54 1.05 -23.80
C GLU A 166 37.11 2.47 -23.67
N GLY A 167 38.33 2.57 -23.16
CA GLY A 167 39.11 3.80 -23.04
C GLY A 167 40.55 3.53 -22.64
#